data_AF-A0A2E3K9K9-F1
#
_entry.id   AF-A0A2E3K9K9-F1
#
_cell.length_a   1.000
_cell.length_b   1.000
_cell.length_c   1.000
_cell.angle_alpha   90.00
_cell.angle_beta   90.00
_cell.angle_gamma   90.00
#
_symmetry.space_group_name_H-M   'P 1'
#
loop_
_entity.id
_entity.type
_entity.pdbx_description
1 polymer ?
#
loop_
_entity_poly.entity_id
_entity_poly.type
_entity_poly.pdbx_seq_one_letter_code
_entity_poly.pdbx_strand_id
1 'polypeptide(L)'
;MSGQKIAIGRRYEFTITFVVTNNSTSGTILVHQILSYPDRVIGNDLINPNFRALAHACRLHGEFVNKTDEFMLAYDRCRSLTQYLN
;
A
#
# COMPACT_ATOMS: atom_id res chain seq x y z
N MET A 1 5.72 10.50 4.67
CA MET A 1 6.04 9.10 4.29
C MET A 1 6.74 8.42 5.46
N SER A 2 6.30 7.23 5.90
CA SER A 2 6.89 6.50 7.03
C SER A 2 6.93 4.98 6.82
N GLY A 3 7.19 4.54 5.57
CA GLY A 3 7.13 3.13 5.17
C GLY A 3 8.04 2.19 5.98
N GLN A 4 9.14 2.68 6.53
CA GLN A 4 10.02 1.93 7.43
C GLN A 4 9.31 1.38 8.67
N LYS A 5 8.23 2.04 9.13
CA LYS A 5 7.46 1.58 10.29
C LYS A 5 6.74 0.26 10.06
N ILE A 6 6.60 -0.19 8.82
CA ILE A 6 6.01 -1.52 8.53
C ILE A 6 6.81 -2.64 9.21
N ALA A 7 8.13 -2.48 9.38
CA ALA A 7 8.98 -3.45 10.04
C ALA A 7 8.69 -3.63 11.55
N ILE A 8 8.04 -2.65 12.20
CA ILE A 8 7.80 -2.70 13.66
C ILE A 8 6.54 -3.48 14.04
N GLY A 9 5.62 -3.72 13.10
CA GLY A 9 4.33 -4.37 13.39
C GLY A 9 4.48 -5.75 14.03
N ARG A 10 5.48 -6.52 13.59
CA ARG A 10 5.81 -7.83 14.16
C ARG A 10 6.35 -7.76 15.59
N ARG A 11 7.04 -6.67 15.97
CA ARG A 11 7.64 -6.50 17.30
C ARG A 11 6.60 -6.30 18.39
N TYR A 12 5.46 -5.70 18.05
CA TYR A 12 4.39 -5.35 18.98
C TYR A 12 3.12 -6.20 18.78
N GLU A 13 3.23 -7.31 18.02
CA GLU A 13 2.12 -8.25 17.77
C GLU A 13 0.83 -7.59 17.23
N PHE A 14 0.98 -6.47 16.51
CA PHE A 14 -0.17 -5.79 15.96
C PHE A 14 -0.72 -6.54 14.74
N THR A 15 -2.03 -6.80 14.79
CA THR A 15 -2.81 -7.29 13.64
C THR A 15 -3.20 -6.10 12.77
N ILE A 16 -2.33 -5.71 11.85
CA ILE A 16 -2.57 -4.60 10.92
C ILE A 16 -2.55 -5.13 9.48
N THR A 17 -3.60 -4.84 8.73
CA THR A 17 -3.65 -5.07 7.28
C THR A 17 -3.41 -3.76 6.55
N PHE A 18 -2.36 -3.69 5.74
CA PHE A 18 -2.06 -2.53 4.91
C PHE A 18 -2.68 -2.72 3.52
N VAL A 19 -3.54 -1.80 3.11
CA VAL A 19 -4.07 -1.74 1.74
C VAL A 19 -3.42 -0.57 1.02
N VAL A 20 -2.70 -0.87 -0.07
CA VAL A 20 -2.00 0.14 -0.86
C VAL A 20 -2.64 0.26 -2.24
N THR A 21 -3.23 1.41 -2.51
CA THR A 21 -3.70 1.78 -3.86
C THR A 21 -2.52 2.35 -4.65
N ASN A 22 -1.84 1.48 -5.41
CA ASN A 22 -0.64 1.84 -6.14
C ASN A 22 -0.96 2.52 -7.49
N ASN A 23 -1.27 3.82 -7.47
CA ASN A 23 -1.55 4.61 -8.66
C ASN A 23 -0.34 5.37 -9.21
N SER A 24 0.85 5.22 -8.61
CA SER A 24 2.10 5.91 -9.02
C SER A 24 1.98 7.44 -9.11
N THR A 25 1.07 8.05 -8.36
CA THR A 25 0.83 9.50 -8.44
C THR A 25 0.42 10.08 -7.09
N SER A 26 0.87 11.30 -6.79
CA SER A 26 0.28 12.13 -5.71
C SER A 26 -1.10 12.67 -6.13
N GLY A 27 -2.11 11.82 -6.13
CA GLY A 27 -3.41 12.08 -6.75
C GLY A 27 -4.13 13.36 -6.27
N THR A 28 -4.13 13.66 -4.97
CA THR A 28 -4.78 14.88 -4.46
C THR A 28 -4.04 16.15 -4.86
N ILE A 29 -2.70 16.11 -4.91
CA ILE A 29 -1.87 17.22 -5.40
C ILE A 29 -2.13 17.44 -6.88
N LEU A 30 -2.16 16.36 -7.67
CA LEU A 30 -2.48 16.42 -9.09
C LEU A 30 -3.87 17.03 -9.33
N VAL A 31 -4.90 16.57 -8.61
CA VAL A 31 -6.25 17.12 -8.73
C VAL A 31 -6.28 18.62 -8.42
N HIS A 32 -5.60 19.05 -7.35
CA HIS A 32 -5.50 20.47 -7.01
C HIS A 32 -4.78 21.27 -8.12
N GLN A 33 -3.68 20.76 -8.66
CA GLN A 33 -2.94 21.44 -9.74
C GLN A 33 -3.75 21.55 -11.03
N ILE A 34 -4.47 20.49 -11.45
CA ILE A 34 -5.31 20.54 -12.66
C ILE A 34 -6.40 21.62 -12.53
N LEU A 35 -6.99 21.74 -11.33
CA LEU A 35 -8.09 22.69 -11.10
C LEU A 35 -7.61 24.13 -10.90
N SER A 36 -6.48 24.34 -10.22
CA SER A 36 -6.00 25.68 -9.82
C SER A 36 -4.90 26.24 -10.70
N TYR A 37 -4.13 25.38 -11.38
CA TYR A 37 -2.92 25.73 -12.13
C TYR A 37 -2.78 24.86 -13.41
N PRO A 38 -3.73 24.91 -14.36
CA PRO A 38 -3.79 23.98 -15.49
C PRO A 38 -2.53 23.97 -16.37
N ASP A 39 -1.86 25.12 -16.52
CA ASP A 39 -0.62 25.23 -17.30
C ASP A 39 0.66 24.84 -16.52
N ARG A 40 0.51 24.37 -15.27
CA ARG A 40 1.64 24.10 -14.35
C ARG A 40 1.41 22.85 -13.51
N VAL A 41 1.22 21.71 -14.18
CA VAL A 41 1.19 20.40 -13.54
C VAL A 41 2.62 19.87 -13.39
N ILE A 42 3.11 19.72 -12.15
CA ILE A 42 4.51 19.35 -11.86
C ILE A 42 4.62 18.45 -10.62
N GLY A 43 5.59 17.52 -10.66
CA GLY A 43 6.04 16.78 -9.47
C GLY A 43 5.03 15.77 -8.90
N ASN A 44 4.10 15.25 -9.72
CA ASN A 44 3.07 14.33 -9.25
C ASN A 44 3.40 12.86 -9.50
N ASP A 45 4.37 12.56 -10.36
CA ASP A 45 4.77 11.19 -10.67
C ASP A 45 5.58 10.58 -9.52
N LEU A 46 5.23 9.35 -9.15
CA LEU A 46 5.88 8.61 -8.07
C LEU A 46 6.44 7.30 -8.61
N ILE A 47 7.74 7.08 -8.41
CA ILE A 47 8.34 5.76 -8.60
C ILE A 47 8.13 4.97 -7.31
N ASN A 48 7.17 4.05 -7.34
CA ASN A 48 6.85 3.22 -6.20
C ASN A 48 7.72 1.95 -6.14
N PRO A 49 8.12 1.50 -4.94
CA PRO A 49 8.82 0.23 -4.79
C PRO A 49 7.86 -0.94 -5.04
N ASN A 50 8.41 -2.14 -5.19
CA ASN A 50 7.61 -3.35 -5.12
C ASN A 50 7.12 -3.57 -3.67
N PHE A 51 5.89 -3.14 -3.37
CA PHE A 51 5.32 -3.22 -2.02
C PHE A 51 5.18 -4.66 -1.50
N ARG A 52 4.95 -5.63 -2.38
CA ARG A 52 4.92 -7.05 -1.99
C ARG A 52 6.30 -7.52 -1.54
N ALA A 53 7.35 -7.18 -2.29
CA ALA A 53 8.72 -7.49 -1.88
C ALA A 53 9.09 -6.79 -0.56
N LEU A 54 8.65 -5.55 -0.37
CA LEU A 54 8.82 -4.82 0.89
C LEU A 54 8.13 -5.53 2.07
N ALA A 55 6.88 -5.97 1.89
CA ALA A 55 6.15 -6.73 2.90
C ALA A 55 6.91 -8.01 3.29
N HIS A 56 7.40 -8.77 2.30
CA HIS A 56 8.21 -9.96 2.54
C HIS A 56 9.52 -9.66 3.28
N ALA A 57 10.23 -8.58 2.92
CA ALA A 57 11.43 -8.14 3.64
C ALA A 57 11.15 -7.79 5.10
N CYS A 58 9.94 -7.30 5.41
CA CYS A 58 9.45 -7.03 6.75
C CYS A 58 8.82 -8.25 7.46
N ARG A 59 8.94 -9.46 6.90
CA ARG A 59 8.33 -10.71 7.42
C ARG A 59 6.80 -10.65 7.53
N LEU A 60 6.17 -9.93 6.62
CA LEU A 60 4.72 -9.88 6.46
C LEU A 60 4.31 -10.70 5.23
N HIS A 61 3.05 -11.14 5.24
CA HIS A 61 2.39 -11.63 4.03
C HIS A 61 2.03 -10.45 3.14
N GLY A 62 2.22 -10.59 1.84
CA GLY A 62 1.94 -9.55 0.86
C GLY A 62 1.31 -10.14 -0.39
N GLU A 63 0.17 -9.60 -0.81
CA GLU A 63 -0.51 -9.98 -2.05
C GLU A 63 -0.57 -8.81 -3.01
N PHE A 64 -0.52 -9.12 -4.31
CA PHE A 64 -0.76 -8.17 -5.38
C PHE A 64 -2.10 -8.51 -6.02
N VAL A 65 -2.92 -7.48 -6.21
CA VAL A 65 -4.26 -7.57 -6.77
C VAL A 65 -4.29 -6.69 -8.01
N ASN A 66 -4.60 -7.26 -9.17
CA ASN A 66 -4.64 -6.50 -10.43
C ASN A 66 -6.08 -6.19 -10.86
N LYS A 67 -7.06 -6.96 -10.39
CA LYS A 67 -8.47 -6.77 -10.72
C LYS A 67 -9.32 -6.63 -9.46
N THR A 68 -10.40 -5.86 -9.57
CA THR A 68 -11.27 -5.55 -8.42
C THR A 68 -11.95 -6.78 -7.82
N ASP A 69 -12.31 -7.77 -8.65
CA ASP A 69 -12.93 -9.03 -8.24
C ASP A 69 -11.97 -9.95 -7.46
N GLU A 70 -10.65 -9.80 -7.65
CA GLU A 70 -9.62 -10.53 -6.90
C GLU A 70 -9.42 -9.99 -5.48
N PHE A 71 -9.83 -8.73 -5.22
CA PHE A 71 -9.50 -8.02 -3.98
C PHE A 71 -10.04 -8.70 -2.72
N MET A 72 -11.32 -9.04 -2.69
CA MET A 72 -11.95 -9.59 -1.48
C MET A 72 -11.31 -10.91 -1.07
N LEU A 73 -11.01 -11.77 -2.05
CA LEU A 73 -10.34 -13.05 -1.80
C LEU A 73 -8.92 -12.87 -1.27
N ALA A 74 -8.16 -11.89 -1.79
CA ALA A 74 -6.82 -11.57 -1.30
C ALA A 74 -6.86 -10.96 0.11
N TYR A 75 -7.82 -10.09 0.38
CA TYR A 75 -8.04 -9.49 1.69
C TYR A 75 -8.32 -10.56 2.75
N ASP A 76 -9.20 -11.52 2.45
CA ASP A 76 -9.54 -12.59 3.39
C ASP A 76 -8.33 -13.50 3.70
N ARG A 77 -7.49 -13.84 2.70
CA ARG A 77 -6.25 -14.60 2.94
C ARG A 77 -5.26 -13.84 3.83
N CYS A 78 -5.09 -12.54 3.60
CA CYS A 78 -4.25 -11.69 4.46
C CYS A 78 -4.78 -11.64 5.90
N ARG A 79 -6.11 -11.55 6.06
CA ARG A 79 -6.76 -11.48 7.37
C ARG A 79 -6.69 -12.81 8.12
N SER A 80 -6.95 -13.94 7.45
CA SER A 80 -6.97 -15.28 8.06
C SER A 80 -5.59 -15.72 8.55
N LEU A 81 -4.51 -15.34 7.86
CA LEU A 81 -3.15 -15.65 8.28
C LEU A 81 -2.78 -15.01 9.63
N THR A 82 -3.49 -13.96 10.03
CA THR A 82 -3.24 -13.31 11.31
C THR A 82 -3.83 -14.10 12.50
N GLN A 83 -4.75 -15.05 12.25
CA GLN A 83 -5.41 -15.83 13.31
C GLN A 83 -4.59 -17.02 13.84
N TYR A 84 -3.45 -17.36 13.23
CA TYR A 84 -2.61 -18.52 13.61
C TYR A 84 -1.42 -18.17 14.52
N LEU A 85 -1.40 -16.98 15.11
CA LEU A 85 -0.33 -16.53 16.02
C LEU A 85 -0.70 -16.63 17.52
N ASN A 86 -1.77 -17.35 17.86
CA ASN A 86 -2.15 -17.68 19.24
C ASN A 86 -1.93 -19.16 19.53
#